data_AF-A0A7J2LCQ2-F1
#
_entry.id   AF-A0A7J2LCQ2-F1
#
_cell.length_a   1.000
_cell.length_b   1.000
_cell.length_c   1.000
_cell.angle_alpha   90.00
_cell.angle_beta   90.00
_cell.angle_gamma   90.00
#
_symmetry.space_group_name_H-M   'P 1'
#
loop_
_entity.id
_entity.type
_entity.pdbx_description
1 polymer ?
#
loop_
_entity_poly.entity_id
_entity_poly.type
_entity_poly.pdbx_seq_one_letter_code
_entity_poly.pdbx_strand_id
1 'polypeptide(L)'
;MRERCEYCGGTIICYRGEYVCEKCGDVKGPVFVTPITEGSISDTQISAPEAIGGIIERGKYETNIEERRRIYDFRLRISDFYGDYKVIKEIIMVSEKLNLSTNVRDRAIYIYRKISKENIKSTKPVLAIASIIASARENRTYVQPKKVCEIFKQLGHKVSMNIVLRRVNEICSKMKIKAKKPSLEEYVKDIIRLLRINFSEDANERYFVNLEKEALRIAAQLPKFMIIGRNPRTLASAIVYAAYRRTRKQGSIKVTQEKLAEIAHVGKFTLREHYSMIKRKIGIIH
;
A
#
# COMPACT_ATOMS: atom_id res chain seq x y z
N MET A 1 -0.60 33.71 19.29
CA MET A 1 -0.69 35.03 19.95
C MET A 1 0.63 35.74 19.67
N ARG A 2 0.64 36.90 19.01
CA ARG A 2 1.91 37.63 18.78
C ARG A 2 2.26 38.36 20.08
N GLU A 3 3.45 38.09 20.62
CA GLU A 3 3.94 38.77 21.82
C GLU A 3 4.06 40.28 21.55
N ARG A 4 3.63 41.09 22.53
CA ARG A 4 3.76 42.55 22.48
C ARG A 4 4.88 42.98 23.40
N CYS A 5 5.57 44.05 23.04
CA CYS A 5 6.62 44.62 23.85
C CYS A 5 6.07 45.14 25.19
N GLU A 6 6.73 44.79 26.28
CA GLU A 6 6.36 45.18 27.66
C GLU A 6 6.52 46.70 27.89
N TYR A 7 7.42 47.36 27.17
CA TYR A 7 7.72 48.78 27.38
C TYR A 7 6.80 49.72 26.61
N CYS A 8 6.50 49.43 25.34
CA CYS A 8 5.73 50.34 24.49
C CYS A 8 4.46 49.73 23.88
N GLY A 9 4.17 48.46 24.19
CA GLY A 9 3.04 47.72 23.61
C GLY A 9 3.16 47.44 22.11
N GLY A 10 4.31 47.75 21.50
CA GLY A 10 4.57 47.56 20.07
C GLY A 10 4.68 46.08 19.68
N THR A 11 4.53 45.80 18.39
CA THR A 11 4.63 44.45 17.85
C THR A 11 6.09 44.00 17.84
N ILE A 12 6.34 42.76 18.25
CA ILE A 12 7.66 42.14 18.17
C ILE A 12 7.81 41.49 16.78
N ILE A 13 8.88 41.82 16.08
CA ILE A 13 9.24 41.32 14.75
C ILE A 13 10.58 40.57 14.81
N CYS A 14 10.80 39.64 13.88
CA CYS A 14 12.11 39.02 13.69
C CYS A 14 12.97 39.94 12.81
N TYR A 15 14.06 40.47 13.36
CA TYR A 15 15.04 41.25 12.63
C TYR A 15 16.45 40.68 12.88
N ARG A 16 17.15 40.30 11.81
CA ARG A 16 18.52 39.75 11.85
C ARG A 16 18.74 38.58 12.83
N GLY A 17 17.74 37.71 12.99
CA GLY A 17 17.84 36.54 13.87
C GLY A 17 17.55 36.83 15.33
N GLU A 18 17.01 38.02 15.64
CA GLU A 18 16.56 38.39 16.98
C GLU A 18 15.09 38.86 16.94
N TYR A 19 14.40 38.72 18.07
CA TYR A 19 13.07 39.26 18.28
C TYR A 19 13.18 40.69 18.81
N VAL A 20 12.76 41.67 18.00
CA VAL A 20 12.92 43.10 18.28
C VAL A 20 11.58 43.82 18.19
N CYS A 21 11.33 44.78 19.07
CA CYS A 21 10.14 45.63 18.99
C CYS A 21 10.26 46.66 17.86
N GLU A 22 9.25 46.72 16.99
CA GLU A 22 9.18 47.66 15.87
C GLU A 22 9.15 49.14 16.30
N LYS A 23 8.57 49.45 17.47
CA LYS A 23 8.37 50.84 17.91
C LYS A 23 9.52 51.40 18.75
N CYS A 24 10.07 50.61 19.67
CA CYS A 24 11.08 51.10 20.62
C CYS A 24 12.45 50.43 20.47
N GLY A 25 12.59 49.42 19.61
CA GLY A 25 13.87 48.72 19.40
C GLY A 25 14.27 47.76 20.53
N ASP A 26 13.40 47.48 21.50
CA ASP A 26 13.69 46.52 22.59
C ASP A 26 13.94 45.12 22.03
N VAL A 27 15.07 44.51 22.39
CA VAL A 27 15.51 43.19 21.92
C VAL A 27 15.15 42.15 22.97
N LYS A 28 14.24 41.23 22.63
CA LYS A 28 13.78 40.16 23.52
C LYS A 28 14.66 38.93 23.52
N GLY A 29 15.48 38.74 22.48
CA GLY A 29 16.46 37.66 22.40
C GLY A 29 16.55 37.01 21.02
N PRO A 30 17.43 36.01 20.86
CA PRO A 30 17.65 35.35 19.58
C PRO A 30 16.48 34.46 19.18
N VAL A 31 16.29 34.34 17.87
CA VAL A 31 15.32 33.43 17.25
C VAL A 31 15.95 32.04 17.24
N PHE A 32 15.50 31.19 18.15
CA PHE A 32 15.81 29.77 18.10
C PHE A 32 15.07 29.15 16.92
N VAL A 33 15.78 28.93 15.82
CA VAL A 33 15.34 28.04 14.77
C VAL A 33 15.60 26.61 15.24
N THR A 34 14.65 25.70 15.00
CA THR A 34 14.96 24.28 15.08
C THR A 34 16.13 24.02 14.14
N PRO A 35 17.20 23.33 14.58
CA PRO A 35 18.33 23.06 13.71
C PRO A 35 17.80 22.39 12.45
N ILE A 36 18.00 23.07 11.32
CA ILE A 36 17.60 22.56 10.02
C ILE A 36 18.52 21.37 9.78
N THR A 37 18.00 20.15 9.84
CA THR A 37 18.76 18.92 9.50
C THR A 37 19.13 18.85 8.02
N GLU A 38 18.86 19.90 7.25
CA GLU A 38 19.15 20.01 5.82
C GLU A 38 20.24 21.08 5.62
N GLY A 39 21.50 20.65 5.73
CA GLY A 39 22.64 21.49 5.40
C GLY A 39 23.90 21.05 6.11
N SER A 40 24.82 20.42 5.37
CA SER A 40 26.12 19.89 5.83
C SER A 40 26.04 18.82 6.93
N ILE A 41 25.66 17.60 6.51
CA ILE A 41 26.02 16.39 7.23
C ILE A 41 27.54 16.24 7.08
N SER A 42 28.33 16.85 7.96
CA SER A 42 29.70 16.42 8.19
C SER A 42 29.63 15.13 9.00
N ASP A 43 29.48 13.98 8.32
CA ASP A 43 29.73 12.58 8.74
C ASP A 43 29.84 12.21 10.23
N THR A 44 29.06 12.83 11.13
CA THR A 44 29.13 12.56 12.56
C THR A 44 27.74 12.60 13.17
N GLN A 45 27.10 11.44 13.04
CA GLN A 45 26.05 10.89 13.91
C GLN A 45 24.67 11.55 13.86
N ILE A 46 23.71 10.77 13.35
CA ILE A 46 22.28 11.00 13.48
C ILE A 46 21.80 10.28 14.76
N SER A 47 21.04 10.98 15.60
CA SER A 47 20.40 10.39 16.79
C SER A 47 19.58 9.17 16.40
N ALA A 48 19.92 8.00 16.95
CA ALA A 48 19.11 6.80 16.81
C ALA A 48 17.75 7.01 17.52
N PRO A 49 16.64 6.44 17.01
CA PRO A 49 15.37 6.45 17.72
C PRO A 49 15.57 5.91 19.14
N GLU A 50 15.10 6.66 20.14
CA GLU A 50 15.40 6.57 21.58
C GLU A 50 15.17 5.18 22.24
N ALA A 51 14.66 4.20 21.50
CA ALA A 51 14.06 2.99 22.05
C ALA A 51 14.98 1.78 22.19
N ILE A 52 16.19 1.77 21.62
CA ILE A 52 16.97 0.51 21.50
C ILE A 52 18.30 0.54 22.28
N GLY A 53 18.80 1.70 22.69
CA GLY A 53 20.15 1.82 23.26
C GLY A 53 21.25 1.63 22.21
N GLY A 54 22.45 2.10 22.51
CA GLY A 54 23.61 1.98 21.61
C GLY A 54 24.11 0.53 21.53
N ILE A 55 24.59 0.13 20.35
CA ILE A 55 25.31 -1.13 20.19
C ILE A 55 26.74 -0.93 20.70
N ILE A 56 27.16 -1.70 21.70
CA ILE A 56 28.57 -1.79 22.12
C ILE A 56 29.18 -2.96 21.37
N GLU A 57 30.04 -2.71 20.39
CA GLU A 57 30.90 -3.73 19.82
C GLU A 57 32.07 -4.04 20.77
N ARG A 58 32.46 -5.32 20.85
CA ARG A 58 33.56 -5.73 21.73
C ARG A 58 34.88 -5.12 21.26
N GLY A 59 35.52 -4.35 22.13
CA GLY A 59 36.96 -4.21 22.12
C GLY A 59 37.62 -5.56 22.39
N LYS A 60 38.87 -5.75 21.94
CA LYS A 60 39.61 -7.02 21.98
C LYS A 60 39.84 -7.62 23.38
N TYR A 61 39.44 -6.94 24.46
CA TYR A 61 39.69 -7.33 25.84
C TYR A 61 38.43 -7.11 26.67
N GLU A 62 37.85 -8.20 27.19
CA GLU A 62 37.61 -8.42 28.63
C GLU A 62 36.46 -9.38 28.98
N THR A 63 36.69 -10.10 30.06
CA THR A 63 35.98 -11.29 30.56
C THR A 63 35.11 -10.96 31.78
N ASN A 64 34.35 -9.84 31.75
CA ASN A 64 33.60 -9.41 32.94
C ASN A 64 32.15 -9.97 32.95
N ILE A 65 31.75 -10.56 34.08
CA ILE A 65 30.46 -11.24 34.28
C ILE A 65 29.29 -10.25 34.21
N GLU A 66 29.48 -9.03 34.73
CA GLU A 66 28.46 -7.97 34.69
C GLU A 66 28.18 -7.47 33.28
N GLU A 67 29.19 -7.49 32.42
CA GLU A 67 29.07 -7.09 31.02
C GLU A 67 28.40 -8.18 30.18
N ARG A 68 28.67 -9.46 30.49
CA ARG A 68 27.87 -10.59 29.97
C ARG A 68 26.39 -10.46 30.33
N ARG A 69 26.09 -10.04 31.56
CA ARG A 69 24.71 -9.79 32.01
C ARG A 69 24.07 -8.62 31.26
N ARG A 70 24.79 -7.50 31.07
CA ARG A 70 24.34 -6.37 30.23
C ARG A 70 24.07 -6.78 28.78
N ILE A 71 24.93 -7.58 28.16
CA ILE A 71 24.73 -8.09 26.79
C ILE A 71 23.51 -9.03 26.73
N TYR A 72 23.33 -9.88 27.75
CA TYR A 72 22.19 -10.78 27.82
C TYR A 72 20.89 -10.00 28.01
N ASP A 73 20.84 -9.05 28.94
CA ASP A 73 19.70 -8.15 29.16
C ASP A 73 19.40 -7.29 27.92
N PHE A 74 20.43 -6.83 27.20
CA PHE A 74 20.28 -6.12 25.93
C PHE A 74 19.72 -7.04 24.83
N ARG A 75 20.19 -8.29 24.73
CA ARG A 75 19.63 -9.30 23.82
C ARG A 75 18.19 -9.67 24.17
N LEU A 76 17.83 -9.70 25.45
CA LEU A 76 16.46 -9.89 25.93
C LEU A 76 15.56 -8.71 25.57
N ARG A 77 16.03 -7.46 25.75
CA ARG A 77 15.30 -6.25 25.30
C ARG A 77 15.15 -6.23 23.78
N ILE A 78 16.21 -6.54 23.03
CA ILE A 78 16.12 -6.74 21.58
C ILE A 78 15.09 -7.82 21.27
N SER A 79 15.05 -8.93 22.03
CA SER A 79 14.12 -10.05 21.82
C SER A 79 12.65 -9.60 21.78
N ASP A 80 12.25 -8.70 22.68
CA ASP A 80 10.88 -8.17 22.72
C ASP A 80 10.53 -7.37 21.45
N PHE A 81 11.48 -6.61 20.92
CA PHE A 81 11.34 -5.85 19.68
C PHE A 81 11.71 -6.65 18.42
N TYR A 82 12.39 -7.79 18.55
CA TYR A 82 12.98 -8.55 17.45
C TYR A 82 11.89 -9.08 16.52
N GLY A 83 10.77 -9.51 17.11
CA GLY A 83 9.61 -9.95 16.34
C GLY A 83 9.03 -8.83 15.47
N ASP A 84 8.93 -7.60 15.99
CA ASP A 84 8.40 -6.46 15.23
C ASP A 84 9.41 -5.95 14.21
N TYR A 85 10.69 -5.92 14.58
CA TYR A 85 11.79 -5.56 13.68
C TYR A 85 11.90 -6.51 12.48
N LYS A 86 11.82 -7.83 12.73
CA LYS A 86 11.80 -8.85 11.68
C LYS A 86 10.65 -8.62 10.71
N VAL A 87 9.45 -8.35 11.25
CA VAL A 87 8.26 -8.13 10.43
C VAL A 87 8.35 -6.82 9.64
N ILE A 88 8.92 -5.75 10.21
CA ILE A 88 9.17 -4.50 9.49
C ILE A 88 10.14 -4.71 8.33
N LYS A 89 11.22 -5.49 8.53
CA LYS A 89 12.12 -5.89 7.44
C LYS A 89 11.40 -6.65 6.33
N GLU A 90 10.52 -7.58 6.70
CA GLU A 90 9.70 -8.31 5.73
C GLU A 90 8.75 -7.38 4.97
N ILE A 91 8.14 -6.38 5.63
CA ILE A 91 7.31 -5.35 4.97
C ILE A 91 8.12 -4.57 3.94
N ILE A 92 9.34 -4.14 4.28
CA ILE A 92 10.23 -3.40 3.39
C ILE A 92 10.57 -4.26 2.16
N MET A 93 11.06 -5.48 2.37
CA MET A 93 11.42 -6.41 1.31
C MET A 93 10.24 -6.73 0.37
N VAL A 94 9.05 -6.96 0.94
CA VAL A 94 7.85 -7.26 0.14
C VAL A 94 7.41 -6.03 -0.64
N SER A 95 7.51 -4.84 -0.06
CA SER A 95 7.18 -3.58 -0.74
C SER A 95 8.10 -3.33 -1.93
N GLU A 96 9.39 -3.61 -1.78
CA GLU A 96 10.39 -3.53 -2.87
C GLU A 96 10.12 -4.55 -3.97
N LYS A 97 9.85 -5.82 -3.62
CA LYS A 97 9.46 -6.86 -4.60
C LYS A 97 8.19 -6.52 -5.38
N LEU A 98 7.31 -5.74 -4.78
CA LEU A 98 6.06 -5.28 -5.40
C LEU A 98 6.23 -3.91 -6.11
N ASN A 99 7.43 -3.33 -6.11
CA ASN A 99 7.73 -1.99 -6.63
C ASN A 99 6.78 -0.91 -6.08
N LEU A 100 6.47 -0.97 -4.78
CA LEU A 100 5.66 0.04 -4.11
C LEU A 100 6.49 1.28 -3.80
N SER A 101 5.85 2.45 -3.87
CA SER A 101 6.49 3.71 -3.50
C SER A 101 6.86 3.74 -2.02
N THR A 102 7.87 4.55 -1.68
CA THR A 102 8.31 4.78 -0.30
C THR A 102 7.15 5.23 0.59
N ASN A 103 6.28 6.12 0.09
CA ASN A 103 5.09 6.55 0.80
C ASN A 103 4.16 5.38 1.18
N VAL A 104 3.88 4.45 0.25
CA VAL A 104 3.05 3.26 0.55
C VAL A 104 3.72 2.35 1.56
N ARG A 105 5.05 2.16 1.45
CA ARG A 105 5.84 1.33 2.36
C ARG A 105 5.87 1.90 3.78
N ASP A 106 6.22 3.17 3.92
CA ASP A 106 6.35 3.85 5.22
C ASP A 106 4.98 3.94 5.91
N ARG A 107 3.93 4.17 5.12
CA ARG A 107 2.56 4.11 5.60
C ARG A 107 2.16 2.71 6.06
N ALA A 108 2.58 1.64 5.37
CA ALA A 108 2.34 0.27 5.81
C ALA A 108 3.06 -0.05 7.14
N ILE A 109 4.28 0.43 7.32
CA ILE A 109 5.05 0.30 8.58
C ILE A 109 4.33 1.03 9.71
N TYR A 110 3.87 2.26 9.47
CA TYR A 110 3.10 3.03 10.45
C TYR A 110 1.81 2.31 10.87
N ILE A 111 1.02 1.83 9.89
CA ILE A 111 -0.21 1.06 10.15
C ILE A 111 0.11 -0.18 10.98
N TYR A 112 1.14 -0.95 10.60
CA TYR A 112 1.55 -2.13 11.33
C TYR A 112 1.93 -1.82 12.79
N ARG A 113 2.79 -0.84 13.03
CA ARG A 113 3.24 -0.44 14.38
C ARG A 113 2.10 0.02 15.28
N LYS A 114 1.11 0.72 14.69
CA LYS A 114 -0.05 1.18 15.44
C LYS A 114 -0.95 0.01 15.86
N ILE A 115 -1.10 -0.96 14.96
CA ILE A 115 -2.02 -2.09 15.08
C ILE A 115 -1.41 -3.25 15.87
N SER A 116 -0.09 -3.42 15.84
CA SER A 116 0.63 -4.40 16.66
C SER A 116 0.56 -4.10 18.15
N LYS A 117 0.42 -2.81 18.52
CA LYS A 117 0.19 -2.37 19.90
C LYS A 117 -1.24 -2.65 20.38
N GLU A 118 -2.18 -2.82 19.47
CA GLU A 118 -3.54 -3.22 19.82
C GLU A 118 -3.59 -4.75 19.94
N ASN A 119 -4.24 -5.28 20.99
CA ASN A 119 -4.38 -6.72 21.26
C ASN A 119 -5.29 -7.45 20.23
N ILE A 120 -4.90 -7.43 18.96
CA ILE A 120 -5.62 -8.09 17.87
C ILE A 120 -5.17 -9.54 17.81
N LYS A 121 -6.15 -10.46 17.90
CA LYS A 121 -5.92 -11.91 17.78
C LYS A 121 -5.53 -12.28 16.34
N SER A 122 -4.29 -12.05 15.95
CA SER A 122 -3.70 -12.46 14.67
C SER A 122 -2.19 -12.53 14.75
N THR A 123 -1.59 -13.35 13.90
CA THR A 123 -0.12 -13.47 13.83
C THR A 123 0.48 -12.20 13.21
N LYS A 124 1.69 -11.84 13.63
CA LYS A 124 2.39 -10.64 13.12
C LYS A 124 2.53 -10.61 11.59
N PRO A 125 2.82 -11.72 10.88
CA PRO A 125 2.88 -11.73 9.41
C PRO A 125 1.52 -11.44 8.75
N VAL A 126 0.42 -11.91 9.33
CA VAL A 126 -0.93 -11.61 8.81
C VAL A 126 -1.23 -10.12 8.96
N LEU A 127 -0.86 -9.52 10.09
CA LEU A 127 -1.00 -8.07 10.32
C LEU A 127 -0.13 -7.26 9.36
N ALA A 128 1.09 -7.73 9.05
CA ALA A 128 1.99 -7.10 8.09
C ALA A 128 1.38 -7.06 6.68
N ILE A 129 0.91 -8.21 6.19
CA ILE A 129 0.25 -8.32 4.89
C ILE A 129 -0.98 -7.41 4.84
N ALA A 130 -1.79 -7.45 5.90
CA ALA A 130 -3.00 -6.63 5.97
C ALA A 130 -2.67 -5.13 5.97
N SER A 131 -1.57 -4.72 6.61
CA SER A 131 -1.09 -3.34 6.64
C SER A 131 -0.60 -2.86 5.27
N ILE A 132 0.12 -3.70 4.51
CA ILE A 132 0.54 -3.39 3.13
C ILE A 132 -0.69 -3.17 2.25
N ILE A 133 -1.67 -4.07 2.30
CA ILE A 133 -2.89 -3.97 1.49
C ILE A 133 -3.71 -2.74 1.91
N ALA A 134 -3.82 -2.45 3.21
CA ALA A 134 -4.53 -1.28 3.71
C ALA A 134 -3.86 0.03 3.25
N SER A 135 -2.53 0.12 3.34
CA SER A 135 -1.74 1.26 2.86
C SER A 135 -1.90 1.47 1.35
N ALA A 136 -1.84 0.38 0.57
CA ALA A 136 -2.05 0.43 -0.87
C ALA A 136 -3.44 0.96 -1.22
N ARG A 137 -4.49 0.53 -0.49
CA ARG A 137 -5.86 1.04 -0.67
C ARG A 137 -5.98 2.52 -0.32
N GLU A 138 -5.34 2.96 0.76
CA GLU A 138 -5.32 4.37 1.18
C GLU A 138 -4.69 5.26 0.10
N ASN A 139 -3.58 4.80 -0.48
CA ASN A 139 -2.83 5.50 -1.53
C ASN A 139 -3.34 5.22 -2.96
N ARG A 140 -4.52 4.60 -3.11
CA ARG A 140 -5.12 4.24 -4.42
C ARG A 140 -4.17 3.44 -5.34
N THR A 141 -3.24 2.71 -4.75
CA THR A 141 -2.31 1.83 -5.46
C THR A 141 -2.92 0.43 -5.49
N TYR A 142 -3.00 -0.15 -6.69
CA TYR A 142 -3.50 -1.51 -6.82
C TYR A 142 -2.42 -2.52 -6.40
N VAL A 143 -2.75 -3.35 -5.42
CA VAL A 143 -1.93 -4.49 -5.00
C VAL A 143 -2.82 -5.71 -4.92
N GLN A 144 -2.45 -6.76 -5.66
CA GLN A 144 -3.20 -8.01 -5.65
C GLN A 144 -2.95 -8.77 -4.32
N PRO A 145 -3.97 -8.98 -3.47
CA PRO A 145 -3.78 -9.63 -2.17
C PRO A 145 -3.16 -11.02 -2.26
N LYS A 146 -3.51 -11.78 -3.31
CA LYS A 146 -2.93 -13.10 -3.62
C LYS A 146 -1.41 -13.05 -3.74
N LYS A 147 -0.90 -12.07 -4.50
CA LYS A 147 0.54 -11.93 -4.73
C LYS A 147 1.29 -11.61 -3.44
N VAL A 148 0.75 -10.74 -2.59
CA VAL A 148 1.35 -10.43 -1.28
C VAL A 148 1.40 -11.68 -0.40
N CYS A 149 0.30 -12.45 -0.36
CA CYS A 149 0.26 -13.69 0.41
C CYS A 149 1.25 -14.74 -0.11
N GLU A 150 1.45 -14.84 -1.43
CA GLU A 150 2.44 -15.75 -2.04
C GLU A 150 3.87 -15.39 -1.63
N ILE A 151 4.23 -14.10 -1.67
CA ILE A 151 5.57 -13.65 -1.26
C ILE A 151 5.81 -13.98 0.22
N PHE A 152 4.83 -13.75 1.11
CA PHE A 152 4.97 -14.12 2.52
C PHE A 152 5.02 -15.64 2.75
N LYS A 153 4.33 -16.44 1.94
CA LYS A 153 4.46 -17.91 1.99
C LYS A 153 5.85 -18.38 1.56
N GLN A 154 6.45 -17.75 0.54
CA GLN A 154 7.83 -18.02 0.13
C GLN A 154 8.84 -17.68 1.23
N LEU A 155 8.52 -16.74 2.13
CA LEU A 155 9.32 -16.42 3.32
C LEU A 155 9.11 -17.42 4.48
N GLY A 156 8.31 -18.47 4.29
CA GLY A 156 8.06 -19.52 5.29
C GLY A 156 6.84 -19.28 6.19
N HIS A 157 6.03 -18.26 5.93
CA HIS A 157 4.87 -17.94 6.76
C HIS A 157 3.61 -18.72 6.37
N LYS A 158 2.89 -19.24 7.37
CA LYS A 158 1.57 -19.85 7.18
C LYS A 158 0.49 -18.77 7.14
N VAL A 159 0.00 -18.47 5.93
CA VAL A 159 -0.97 -17.38 5.72
C VAL A 159 -2.20 -17.89 4.96
N SER A 160 -3.38 -17.59 5.52
CA SER A 160 -4.66 -17.79 4.86
C SER A 160 -5.25 -16.47 4.35
N MET A 161 -5.67 -16.46 3.08
CA MET A 161 -6.25 -15.28 2.42
C MET A 161 -7.47 -14.74 3.15
N ASN A 162 -8.35 -15.62 3.63
CA ASN A 162 -9.60 -15.22 4.29
C ASN A 162 -9.33 -14.45 5.58
N ILE A 163 -8.32 -14.89 6.34
CA ILE A 163 -7.90 -14.22 7.58
C ILE A 163 -7.30 -12.85 7.24
N VAL A 164 -6.42 -12.78 6.23
CA VAL A 164 -5.82 -11.53 5.76
C VAL A 164 -6.90 -10.52 5.36
N LEU A 165 -7.84 -10.90 4.50
CA LEU A 165 -8.89 -9.99 4.02
C LEU A 165 -9.80 -9.49 5.16
N ARG A 166 -10.12 -10.37 6.12
CA ARG A 166 -10.85 -9.97 7.33
C ARG A 166 -10.07 -8.93 8.13
N ARG A 167 -8.77 -9.14 8.32
CA ARG A 167 -7.89 -8.19 9.01
C ARG A 167 -7.75 -6.88 8.25
N VAL A 168 -7.62 -6.90 6.93
CA VAL A 168 -7.58 -5.68 6.12
C VAL A 168 -8.82 -4.82 6.37
N ASN A 169 -10.02 -5.41 6.37
CA ASN A 169 -11.25 -4.65 6.59
C ASN A 169 -11.34 -4.09 8.02
N GLU A 170 -10.91 -4.86 9.02
CA GLU A 170 -10.82 -4.40 10.42
C GLU A 170 -9.85 -3.22 10.56
N ILE A 171 -8.65 -3.34 9.97
CA ILE A 171 -7.63 -2.28 9.94
C ILE A 171 -8.17 -1.03 9.24
N CYS A 172 -8.76 -1.16 8.05
CA CYS A 172 -9.33 -0.04 7.31
C CYS A 172 -10.41 0.69 8.12
N SER A 173 -11.26 -0.06 8.83
CA SER A 173 -12.32 0.51 9.67
C SER A 173 -11.75 1.27 10.87
N LYS A 174 -10.79 0.67 11.60
CA LYS A 174 -10.13 1.30 12.76
C LYS A 174 -9.33 2.54 12.37
N MET A 175 -8.59 2.46 11.27
CA MET A 175 -7.77 3.56 10.78
C MET A 175 -8.58 4.65 10.05
N LYS A 176 -9.91 4.49 9.94
CA LYS A 176 -10.81 5.38 9.17
C LYS A 176 -10.32 5.61 7.74
N ILE A 177 -9.67 4.59 7.16
CA ILE A 177 -9.17 4.65 5.78
C ILE A 177 -10.40 4.66 4.88
N LYS A 178 -10.58 5.75 4.13
CA LYS A 178 -11.64 5.89 3.12
C LYS A 178 -11.29 5.07 1.87
N ALA A 179 -11.13 3.76 2.05
CA ALA A 179 -10.96 2.83 0.95
C ALA A 179 -12.33 2.59 0.31
N LYS A 180 -12.63 3.30 -0.78
CA LYS A 180 -13.75 2.91 -1.65
C LYS A 180 -13.41 1.54 -2.23
N LYS A 181 -14.34 0.58 -2.10
CA LYS A 181 -14.21 -0.70 -2.83
C LYS A 181 -14.17 -0.34 -4.32
N PRO A 182 -13.27 -0.94 -5.11
CA PRO A 182 -13.19 -0.61 -6.52
C PRO A 182 -14.53 -0.83 -7.22
N SER A 183 -14.94 0.11 -8.06
CA SER A 183 -16.17 -0.04 -8.83
C SER A 183 -16.00 -1.16 -9.87
N LEU A 184 -17.11 -1.69 -10.39
CA LEU A 184 -17.05 -2.68 -11.47
C LEU A 184 -16.28 -2.13 -12.69
N GLU A 185 -16.42 -0.85 -12.98
CA GLU A 185 -15.72 -0.15 -14.05
C GLU A 185 -14.21 -0.12 -13.82
N GLU A 186 -13.76 0.12 -12.59
CA GLU A 186 -12.33 0.06 -12.25
C GLU A 186 -11.77 -1.34 -12.43
N TYR A 187 -12.53 -2.39 -12.10
CA TYR A 187 -12.13 -3.76 -12.41
C TYR A 187 -12.04 -4.03 -13.91
N VAL A 188 -12.98 -3.51 -14.71
CA VAL A 188 -12.93 -3.64 -16.18
C VAL A 188 -11.66 -2.99 -16.73
N LYS A 189 -11.34 -1.76 -16.28
CA LYS A 189 -10.11 -1.05 -16.66
C LYS A 189 -8.85 -1.80 -16.25
N ASP A 190 -8.82 -2.39 -15.04
CA ASP A 190 -7.71 -3.23 -14.57
C ASP A 190 -7.47 -4.43 -15.49
N ILE A 191 -8.53 -5.18 -15.85
CA ILE A 191 -8.40 -6.34 -16.74
C ILE A 191 -7.91 -5.92 -18.13
N ILE A 192 -8.38 -4.80 -18.67
CA ILE A 192 -7.90 -4.30 -19.97
C ILE A 192 -6.44 -3.87 -19.90
N ARG A 193 -6.02 -3.21 -18.81
CA ARG A 193 -4.62 -2.88 -18.57
C ARG A 193 -3.75 -4.15 -18.55
N LEU A 194 -4.21 -5.20 -17.88
CA LEU A 194 -3.49 -6.49 -17.85
C LEU A 194 -3.40 -7.13 -19.25
N LEU A 195 -4.48 -7.05 -20.05
CA LEU A 195 -4.45 -7.49 -21.45
C LEU A 195 -3.46 -6.66 -22.28
N ARG A 196 -3.43 -5.33 -22.11
CA ARG A 196 -2.49 -4.45 -22.81
C ARG A 196 -1.04 -4.84 -22.54
N ILE A 197 -0.71 -5.16 -21.29
CA ILE A 197 0.66 -5.59 -20.91
C ILE A 197 1.02 -6.94 -21.53
N ASN A 198 0.06 -7.85 -21.67
CA ASN A 198 0.32 -9.21 -22.19
C ASN A 198 0.30 -9.30 -23.72
N PHE A 199 -0.25 -8.31 -24.42
CA PHE A 199 -0.46 -8.31 -25.87
C PHE A 199 0.02 -7.01 -26.53
N SER A 200 0.95 -6.29 -25.90
CA SER A 200 1.42 -4.97 -26.36
C SER A 200 2.10 -5.00 -27.73
N GLU A 201 2.68 -6.13 -28.13
CA GLU A 201 3.38 -6.29 -29.41
C GLU A 201 2.42 -6.61 -30.58
N ASP A 202 1.28 -7.24 -30.29
CA ASP A 202 0.38 -7.80 -31.30
C ASP A 202 -0.78 -6.86 -31.68
N ALA A 203 -0.94 -5.72 -31.00
CA ALA A 203 -2.19 -4.97 -31.03
C ALA A 203 -2.04 -3.46 -31.21
N ASN A 204 -2.90 -2.90 -32.05
CA ASN A 204 -3.03 -1.46 -32.20
C ASN A 204 -3.64 -0.82 -30.94
N GLU A 205 -3.05 0.25 -30.40
CA GLU A 205 -3.54 0.94 -29.21
C GLU A 205 -5.02 1.37 -29.34
N ARG A 206 -5.47 1.72 -30.56
CA ARG A 206 -6.88 2.05 -30.85
C ARG A 206 -7.83 0.89 -30.55
N TYR A 207 -7.37 -0.35 -30.64
CA TYR A 207 -8.16 -1.54 -30.32
C TYR A 207 -8.50 -1.57 -28.83
N PHE A 208 -7.53 -1.34 -27.93
CA PHE A 208 -7.78 -1.36 -26.49
C PHE A 208 -8.72 -0.24 -26.05
N VAL A 209 -8.62 0.94 -26.67
CA VAL A 209 -9.56 2.05 -26.42
C VAL A 209 -11.00 1.67 -26.82
N ASN A 210 -11.18 1.02 -27.98
CA ASN A 210 -12.49 0.56 -28.42
C ASN A 210 -13.04 -0.59 -27.55
N LEU A 211 -12.15 -1.50 -27.15
CA LEU A 211 -12.49 -2.59 -26.22
C LEU A 211 -12.96 -2.05 -24.87
N GLU A 212 -12.28 -1.03 -24.34
CA GLU A 212 -12.67 -0.38 -23.08
C GLU A 212 -14.02 0.30 -23.19
N LYS A 213 -14.26 1.08 -24.26
CA LYS A 213 -15.56 1.71 -24.50
C LYS A 213 -16.70 0.69 -24.55
N GLU A 214 -16.51 -0.41 -25.29
CA GLU A 214 -17.54 -1.44 -25.40
C GLU A 214 -17.73 -2.22 -24.09
N ALA A 215 -16.65 -2.51 -23.35
CA ALA A 215 -16.73 -3.17 -22.06
C ALA A 215 -17.47 -2.33 -21.02
N LEU A 216 -17.21 -1.02 -20.96
CA LEU A 216 -17.93 -0.10 -20.08
C LEU A 216 -19.40 0.05 -20.49
N ARG A 217 -19.70 0.07 -21.80
CA ARG A 217 -21.08 0.05 -22.31
C ARG A 217 -21.83 -1.20 -21.85
N ILE A 218 -21.21 -2.37 -21.98
CA ILE A 218 -21.77 -3.64 -21.49
C ILE A 218 -21.99 -3.59 -19.98
N ALA A 219 -21.01 -3.10 -19.22
CA ALA A 219 -21.13 -2.98 -17.76
C ALA A 219 -22.32 -2.10 -17.34
N ALA A 220 -22.55 -0.98 -18.05
CA ALA A 220 -23.66 -0.06 -17.79
C ALA A 220 -25.04 -0.64 -18.11
N GLN A 221 -25.12 -1.57 -19.07
CA GLN A 221 -26.37 -2.23 -19.47
C GLN A 221 -26.77 -3.39 -18.52
N LEU A 222 -25.88 -3.84 -17.64
CA LEU A 222 -26.17 -4.95 -16.74
C LEU A 222 -27.08 -4.50 -15.58
N PRO A 223 -28.19 -5.22 -15.33
CA PRO A 223 -29.06 -4.90 -14.20
C PRO A 223 -28.37 -5.25 -12.87
N LYS A 224 -28.69 -4.49 -11.81
CA LYS A 224 -28.04 -4.60 -10.49
C LYS A 224 -28.06 -6.02 -9.91
N PHE A 225 -29.12 -6.79 -10.11
CA PHE A 225 -29.22 -8.17 -9.61
C PHE A 225 -28.18 -9.13 -10.24
N MET A 226 -27.68 -8.83 -11.45
CA MET A 226 -26.61 -9.60 -12.09
C MET A 226 -25.21 -9.22 -11.59
N ILE A 227 -25.11 -8.16 -10.78
CA ILE A 227 -23.85 -7.66 -10.21
C ILE A 227 -23.74 -8.08 -8.73
N ILE A 228 -24.86 -8.01 -7.99
CA ILE A 228 -24.90 -8.31 -6.55
C ILE A 228 -24.56 -9.78 -6.26
N GLY A 229 -23.79 -10.00 -5.19
CA GLY A 229 -23.44 -11.35 -4.70
C GLY A 229 -22.36 -12.08 -5.51
N ARG A 230 -21.84 -11.46 -6.59
CA ARG A 230 -20.86 -12.08 -7.48
C ARG A 230 -19.47 -11.49 -7.29
N ASN A 231 -18.45 -12.27 -7.63
CA ASN A 231 -17.08 -11.79 -7.61
C ASN A 231 -16.90 -10.71 -8.70
N PRO A 232 -16.59 -9.45 -8.34
CA PRO A 232 -16.52 -8.35 -9.29
C PRO A 232 -15.40 -8.52 -10.33
N ARG A 233 -14.30 -9.19 -9.97
CA ARG A 233 -13.19 -9.47 -10.90
C ARG A 233 -13.58 -10.48 -11.96
N THR A 234 -14.28 -11.55 -11.58
CA THR A 234 -14.78 -12.55 -12.54
C THR A 234 -15.84 -11.96 -13.45
N LEU A 235 -16.74 -11.14 -12.90
CA LEU A 235 -17.75 -10.45 -13.69
C LEU A 235 -17.12 -9.47 -14.68
N ALA A 236 -16.17 -8.64 -14.25
CA ALA A 236 -15.41 -7.74 -15.12
C ALA A 236 -14.66 -8.50 -16.23
N SER A 237 -14.04 -9.63 -15.90
CA SER A 237 -13.36 -10.48 -16.89
C SER A 237 -14.34 -11.01 -17.94
N ALA A 238 -15.54 -11.43 -17.52
CA ALA A 238 -16.58 -11.90 -18.44
C ALA A 238 -17.13 -10.77 -19.33
N ILE A 239 -17.25 -9.55 -18.79
CA ILE A 239 -17.64 -8.34 -19.53
C ILE A 239 -16.58 -8.02 -20.59
N VAL A 240 -15.30 -8.03 -20.22
CA VAL A 240 -14.19 -7.79 -21.17
C VAL A 240 -14.18 -8.86 -22.26
N TYR A 241 -14.42 -10.13 -21.92
CA TYR A 241 -14.52 -11.19 -22.93
C TYR A 241 -15.73 -11.00 -23.87
N ALA A 242 -16.86 -10.56 -23.35
CA ALA A 242 -18.05 -10.25 -24.16
C ALA A 242 -17.80 -9.07 -25.11
N ALA A 243 -17.16 -8.01 -24.61
CA ALA A 243 -16.75 -6.87 -25.42
C ALA A 243 -15.76 -7.30 -26.52
N TYR A 244 -14.75 -8.10 -26.15
CA TYR A 244 -13.78 -8.68 -27.07
C TYR A 244 -14.45 -9.46 -28.21
N ARG A 245 -15.44 -10.31 -27.90
CA ARG A 245 -16.19 -11.06 -28.92
C ARG A 245 -16.99 -10.18 -29.88
N ARG A 246 -17.41 -8.99 -29.44
CA ARG A 246 -18.22 -8.04 -30.21
C ARG A 246 -17.36 -7.08 -31.04
N THR A 247 -16.16 -6.76 -30.58
CA THR A 247 -15.22 -5.85 -31.27
C THR A 247 -14.23 -6.58 -32.19
N ARG A 248 -14.15 -7.91 -32.12
CA ARG A 248 -13.23 -8.73 -32.92
C ARG A 248 -13.49 -8.54 -34.44
N LYS A 249 -12.51 -8.00 -35.15
CA LYS A 249 -12.42 -7.97 -36.62
C LYS A 249 -11.28 -8.88 -37.12
N GLN A 250 -11.21 -9.18 -38.42
CA GLN A 250 -10.02 -9.81 -39.02
C GLN A 250 -8.78 -8.98 -38.65
N GLY A 251 -7.72 -9.64 -38.13
CA GLY A 251 -6.50 -8.99 -37.64
C GLY A 251 -6.50 -8.55 -36.16
N SER A 252 -7.57 -8.82 -35.39
CA SER A 252 -7.58 -8.55 -33.93
C SER A 252 -6.84 -9.65 -33.14
N ILE A 253 -6.28 -9.27 -31.98
CA ILE A 253 -5.66 -10.17 -30.99
C ILE A 253 -6.54 -11.40 -30.76
N LYS A 254 -5.96 -12.61 -30.73
CA LYS A 254 -6.71 -13.82 -30.39
C LYS A 254 -6.75 -14.03 -28.88
N VAL A 255 -7.73 -13.44 -28.20
CA VAL A 255 -7.95 -13.67 -26.77
C VAL A 255 -8.88 -14.89 -26.56
N THR A 256 -8.33 -15.97 -26.00
CA THR A 256 -9.11 -17.14 -25.58
C THR A 256 -9.64 -16.95 -24.15
N GLN A 257 -10.73 -17.64 -23.79
CA GLN A 257 -11.23 -17.62 -22.41
C GLN A 257 -10.20 -18.15 -21.42
N GLU A 258 -9.38 -19.11 -21.84
CA GLU A 258 -8.32 -19.68 -21.02
C GLU A 258 -7.24 -18.65 -20.73
N LYS A 259 -6.76 -17.97 -21.77
CA LYS A 259 -5.73 -16.95 -21.61
C LYS A 259 -6.23 -15.77 -20.77
N LEU A 260 -7.47 -15.35 -20.97
CA LEU A 260 -8.06 -14.30 -20.15
C LEU A 260 -8.24 -14.73 -18.69
N ALA A 261 -8.66 -15.97 -18.44
CA ALA A 261 -8.80 -16.50 -17.09
C ALA A 261 -7.45 -16.55 -16.35
N GLU A 262 -6.39 -16.93 -17.05
CA GLU A 262 -5.01 -16.92 -16.57
C GLU A 262 -4.57 -15.50 -16.18
N ILE A 263 -4.65 -14.54 -17.12
CA ILE A 263 -4.25 -13.14 -16.92
C ILE A 263 -5.05 -12.49 -15.78
N ALA A 264 -6.35 -12.76 -15.71
CA ALA A 264 -7.22 -12.21 -14.68
C ALA A 264 -7.13 -12.96 -13.33
N HIS A 265 -6.45 -14.10 -13.27
CA HIS A 265 -6.37 -15.00 -12.12
C HIS A 265 -7.75 -15.43 -11.57
N VAL A 266 -8.66 -15.78 -12.49
CA VAL A 266 -10.01 -16.26 -12.22
C VAL A 266 -10.21 -17.69 -12.71
N GLY A 267 -11.16 -18.42 -12.13
CA GLY A 267 -11.48 -19.78 -12.57
C GLY A 267 -12.08 -19.78 -13.99
N LYS A 268 -11.52 -20.60 -14.88
CA LYS A 268 -12.00 -20.78 -16.27
C LYS A 268 -13.50 -21.12 -16.34
N PHE A 269 -13.95 -22.04 -15.49
CA PHE A 269 -15.35 -22.46 -15.43
C PHE A 269 -16.27 -21.32 -14.97
N THR A 270 -15.86 -20.59 -13.93
CA THR A 270 -16.59 -19.43 -13.41
C THR A 270 -16.67 -18.33 -14.46
N LEU A 271 -15.58 -18.05 -15.17
CA LEU A 271 -15.56 -17.07 -16.27
C LEU A 271 -16.57 -17.46 -17.38
N ARG A 272 -16.60 -18.74 -17.77
CA ARG A 272 -17.54 -19.27 -18.77
C ARG A 272 -18.99 -19.09 -18.34
N GLU A 273 -19.30 -19.41 -17.10
CA GLU A 273 -20.66 -19.27 -16.54
C GLU A 273 -21.13 -17.80 -16.57
N HIS A 274 -20.29 -16.88 -16.09
CA HIS A 274 -20.59 -15.45 -16.14
C HIS A 274 -20.74 -14.94 -17.58
N TYR A 275 -19.89 -15.39 -18.50
CA TYR A 275 -20.00 -15.04 -19.91
C TYR A 275 -21.31 -15.54 -20.53
N SER A 276 -21.70 -16.79 -20.31
CA SER A 276 -22.97 -17.34 -20.82
C SER A 276 -24.18 -16.57 -20.30
N MET A 277 -24.12 -16.11 -19.06
CA MET A 277 -25.16 -15.26 -18.50
C MET A 277 -25.23 -13.89 -19.18
N ILE A 278 -24.08 -13.22 -19.37
CA ILE A 278 -24.01 -11.92 -20.06
C ILE A 278 -24.46 -12.07 -21.51
N LYS A 279 -24.02 -13.12 -22.20
CA LYS A 279 -24.37 -13.44 -23.59
C LYS A 279 -25.88 -13.52 -23.79
N ARG A 280 -26.60 -14.25 -22.89
CA ARG A 280 -28.06 -14.37 -22.93
C ARG A 280 -28.76 -13.01 -22.80
N LYS A 281 -28.22 -12.10 -21.99
CA LYS A 281 -28.87 -10.80 -21.73
C LYS A 281 -28.64 -9.79 -22.85
N ILE A 282 -27.45 -9.79 -23.46
CA ILE A 282 -27.03 -8.77 -24.44
C ILE A 282 -27.35 -9.22 -25.88
N GLY A 283 -27.82 -10.47 -26.07
CA GLY A 283 -28.18 -10.97 -27.39
C GLY A 283 -26.98 -11.01 -28.34
N ILE A 284 -25.81 -11.44 -27.86
CA ILE A 284 -24.63 -11.58 -28.71
C ILE A 284 -24.85 -12.81 -29.61
N ILE A 285 -25.44 -12.58 -30.78
CA ILE A 285 -25.54 -13.54 -31.89
C ILE A 285 -24.17 -13.59 -32.57
N HIS A 286 -23.70 -14.80 -32.91
CA HIS A 286 -22.42 -15.02 -33.57
C HIS A 286 -22.50 -14.75 -35.07
#